data_AF-A0AAN9BCW9-F1
#
_entry.id   AF-A0AAN9BCW9-F1
#
_cell.length_a   1.000
_cell.length_b   1.000
_cell.length_c   1.000
_cell.angle_alpha   90.00
_cell.angle_beta   90.00
_cell.angle_gamma   90.00
#
_symmetry.space_group_name_H-M   'P 1'
#
loop_
_entity.id
_entity.type
_entity.pdbx_description
1 polymer ?
#
loop_
_entity_poly.entity_id
_entity_poly.type
_entity_poly.pdbx_seq_one_letter_code
_entity_poly.pdbx_strand_id
1 'polypeptide(L)'
;MESSDNDGIPIELKERLGNFDAAVSQVESMLQPLISTPHNELVDKLAPLDAAKLDLVGVYSINSLFWMYLNVCGVNPKDHPVKKELERIRSYMTRIKEAQDSLNKPRVDKGAAKRFVRSALWQASQAKASGKDSAQEQSASQSPQPQGLEESGRPTGRKRRHKD
;
A
#
# COMPACT_ATOMS: atom_id res chain seq x y z
N MET A 1 32.35 -17.16 -48.18
CA MET A 1 31.81 -16.44 -47.02
C MET A 1 30.87 -17.40 -46.33
N GLU A 2 31.41 -18.24 -45.45
CA GLU A 2 30.62 -19.16 -44.64
C GLU A 2 29.90 -18.36 -43.58
N SER A 3 28.57 -18.49 -43.58
CA SER A 3 27.67 -17.87 -42.62
C SER A 3 28.00 -18.35 -41.21
N SER A 4 28.29 -17.42 -40.30
CA SER A 4 28.66 -17.62 -38.89
C SER A 4 27.53 -18.20 -38.01
N ASP A 5 26.72 -19.12 -38.52
CA ASP A 5 25.44 -19.49 -37.91
C ASP A 5 25.47 -20.73 -37.00
N ASN A 6 26.66 -21.23 -36.63
CA ASN A 6 26.80 -22.50 -35.92
C ASN A 6 27.39 -22.37 -34.50
N ASP A 7 26.78 -21.56 -33.64
CA ASP A 7 27.04 -21.57 -32.18
C ASP A 7 26.45 -22.81 -31.48
N GLY A 8 25.91 -23.79 -32.21
CA GLY A 8 25.28 -24.99 -31.64
C GLY A 8 23.97 -24.72 -30.87
N ILE A 9 23.51 -23.46 -30.84
CA ILE A 9 22.27 -23.04 -30.19
C ILE A 9 21.08 -23.26 -31.16
N PRO A 10 20.05 -24.04 -30.76
CA PRO A 10 18.84 -24.21 -31.54
C PRO A 10 18.18 -22.88 -31.91
N ILE A 11 17.70 -22.75 -33.14
CA ILE A 11 17.14 -21.49 -33.68
C ILE A 11 15.94 -21.03 -32.85
N GLU A 12 15.15 -21.97 -32.32
CA GLU A 12 13.98 -21.69 -31.47
C GLU A 12 14.36 -21.04 -30.13
N LEU A 13 15.61 -21.19 -29.69
CA LEU A 13 16.13 -20.64 -28.44
C LEU A 13 16.87 -19.31 -28.65
N LYS A 14 17.35 -19.02 -29.86
CA LYS A 14 18.11 -17.79 -30.16
C LYS A 14 17.32 -16.53 -29.78
N GLU A 15 16.04 -16.46 -30.15
CA GLU A 15 15.17 -15.32 -29.81
C GLU A 15 14.95 -15.20 -28.30
N ARG A 16 14.64 -16.32 -27.63
CA ARG A 16 14.41 -16.33 -26.18
C ARG A 16 15.65 -15.91 -25.39
N LEU A 17 16.82 -16.35 -25.84
CA LEU A 17 18.09 -15.99 -25.24
C LEU A 17 18.41 -14.51 -25.46
N GLY A 18 18.18 -13.98 -26.67
CA GLY A 18 18.34 -12.55 -26.96
C GLY A 18 17.42 -11.68 -26.09
N ASN A 19 16.16 -12.09 -25.92
CA ASN A 19 15.23 -11.40 -25.03
C ASN A 19 15.66 -11.46 -23.55
N PHE A 20 16.19 -12.60 -23.12
CA PHE A 20 16.71 -12.78 -21.75
C PHE A 20 17.93 -11.89 -21.50
N ASP A 21 18.89 -11.88 -22.42
CA ASP A 21 20.10 -11.04 -22.35
C ASP A 21 19.77 -9.53 -22.30
N ALA A 22 18.84 -9.09 -23.16
CA ALA A 22 18.36 -7.72 -23.15
C ALA A 22 17.67 -7.36 -21.82
N ALA A 23 16.85 -8.27 -21.27
CA ALA A 23 16.17 -8.05 -19.99
C ALA A 23 17.15 -7.99 -18.82
N VAL A 24 18.17 -8.86 -18.79
CA VAL A 24 19.22 -8.84 -17.76
C VAL A 24 20.05 -7.55 -17.85
N SER A 25 20.44 -7.14 -19.07
CA SER A 25 21.16 -5.88 -19.31
C SER A 25 20.36 -4.65 -18.87
N GLN A 26 19.04 -4.68 -19.05
CA GLN A 26 18.15 -3.62 -18.56
C GLN A 26 18.12 -3.58 -17.03
N VAL A 27 18.00 -4.73 -16.36
CA VAL A 27 18.03 -4.81 -14.89
C VAL A 27 19.35 -4.30 -14.34
N GLU A 28 20.47 -4.70 -14.95
CA GLU A 28 21.80 -4.19 -14.57
C GLU A 28 21.86 -2.67 -14.66
N SER A 29 21.42 -2.09 -15.79
CA SER A 29 21.39 -0.64 -15.99
C SER A 29 20.51 0.09 -14.98
N MET A 30 19.37 -0.50 -14.60
CA MET A 30 18.47 0.07 -13.58
C MET A 30 19.07 0.01 -12.16
N LEU A 31 19.87 -1.02 -11.86
CA LEU A 31 20.50 -1.20 -10.55
C LEU A 31 21.83 -0.46 -10.41
N GLN A 32 22.47 -0.07 -11.52
CA GLN A 32 23.77 0.62 -11.51
C GLN A 32 23.86 1.80 -10.53
N PRO A 33 22.89 2.74 -10.47
CA PRO A 33 22.95 3.86 -9.54
C PRO A 33 22.96 3.43 -8.07
N LEU A 34 22.24 2.35 -7.75
CA LEU A 34 22.11 1.80 -6.41
C LEU A 34 23.39 1.07 -5.99
N ILE A 35 24.06 0.39 -6.93
CA ILE A 35 25.31 -0.33 -6.70
C ILE A 35 26.51 0.64 -6.62
N SER A 36 26.48 1.72 -7.41
CA SER A 36 27.57 2.70 -7.51
C SER A 36 27.62 3.69 -6.34
N THR A 37 26.54 3.79 -5.55
CA THR A 37 26.45 4.71 -4.42
C THR A 37 26.55 3.92 -3.11
N PRO A 38 27.42 4.32 -2.15
CA PRO A 38 27.48 3.68 -0.84
C PRO A 38 26.11 3.68 -0.14
N HIS A 39 25.73 2.54 0.43
CA HIS A 39 24.41 2.35 1.04
C HIS A 39 24.12 3.31 2.19
N ASN A 40 25.12 3.60 3.03
CA ASN A 40 25.03 4.57 4.12
C ASN A 40 24.69 5.97 3.61
N GLU A 41 25.31 6.41 2.51
CA GLU A 41 25.03 7.72 1.91
C GLU A 41 23.62 7.83 1.31
N LEU A 42 23.06 6.70 0.84
CA LEU A 42 21.68 6.65 0.41
C LEU A 42 20.76 6.77 1.63
N VAL A 43 20.90 5.89 2.62
CA VAL A 43 20.00 5.84 3.78
C VAL A 43 19.98 7.15 4.57
N ASP A 44 21.13 7.82 4.73
CA ASP A 44 21.24 9.10 5.45
C ASP A 44 20.41 10.23 4.82
N LYS A 45 20.10 10.13 3.52
CA LYS A 45 19.33 11.14 2.77
C LYS A 45 17.83 10.83 2.70
N LEU A 46 17.38 9.66 3.17
CA LEU A 46 15.98 9.23 3.11
C LEU A 46 15.29 9.34 4.48
N ALA A 47 13.97 9.57 4.43
CA ALA A 47 13.14 9.38 5.61
C ALA A 47 13.16 7.90 6.03
N PRO A 48 13.02 7.58 7.33
CA PRO A 48 13.15 6.20 7.81
C PRO A 48 12.24 5.19 7.09
N LEU A 49 11.02 5.61 6.73
CA LEU A 49 10.08 4.75 6.00
C LEU A 49 10.54 4.47 4.57
N ASP A 50 11.13 5.46 3.89
CA ASP A 50 11.59 5.30 2.52
C ASP A 50 12.93 4.57 2.45
N ALA A 51 13.80 4.74 3.45
CA ALA A 51 14.98 3.89 3.64
C ALA A 51 14.59 2.41 3.81
N ALA A 52 13.59 2.12 4.66
CA ALA A 52 13.09 0.76 4.82
C ALA A 52 12.50 0.17 3.52
N LYS A 53 11.83 0.99 2.69
CA LYS A 53 11.35 0.55 1.37
C LYS A 53 12.51 0.24 0.43
N LEU A 54 13.53 1.10 0.41
CA LEU A 54 14.72 0.89 -0.41
C LEU A 54 15.42 -0.42 -0.06
N ASP A 55 15.65 -0.68 1.23
CA ASP A 55 16.24 -1.93 1.72
C ASP A 55 15.40 -3.15 1.34
N LEU A 56 14.08 -3.05 1.52
CA LEU A 56 13.18 -4.14 1.19
C LEU A 56 13.17 -4.47 -0.30
N VAL A 57 13.18 -3.45 -1.16
CA VAL A 57 13.30 -3.62 -2.62
C VAL A 57 14.67 -4.22 -2.98
N GLY A 58 15.75 -3.77 -2.36
CA GLY A 58 17.09 -4.32 -2.58
C GLY A 58 17.16 -5.81 -2.25
N VAL A 59 16.67 -6.21 -1.08
CA VAL A 59 16.63 -7.63 -0.66
C VAL A 59 15.71 -8.45 -1.58
N TYR A 60 14.57 -7.90 -2.00
CA TYR A 60 13.68 -8.55 -2.97
C TYR A 60 14.36 -8.78 -4.32
N SER A 61 15.07 -7.77 -4.84
CA SER A 61 15.81 -7.86 -6.10
C SER A 61 16.88 -8.95 -6.04
N ILE A 62 17.69 -9.00 -4.98
CA ILE A 62 18.73 -10.02 -4.80
C ILE A 62 18.12 -11.43 -4.79
N ASN A 63 17.05 -11.64 -4.02
CA ASN A 63 16.40 -12.96 -3.95
C ASN A 63 15.71 -13.35 -5.26
N SER A 64 15.18 -12.38 -6.01
CA SER A 64 14.57 -12.61 -7.32
C SER A 64 15.60 -12.99 -8.38
N LEU A 65 16.75 -12.29 -8.41
CA LEU A 65 17.88 -12.64 -9.27
C LEU A 65 18.45 -14.01 -8.92
N PHE A 66 18.55 -14.33 -7.63
CA PHE A 66 18.98 -15.65 -7.19
C PHE A 66 17.97 -16.75 -7.58
N TRP A 67 16.67 -16.48 -7.51
CA TRP A 67 15.64 -17.38 -8.05
C TRP A 67 15.83 -17.62 -9.54
N MET A 68 16.08 -16.57 -10.33
CA MET A 68 16.39 -16.70 -11.76
C MET A 68 17.64 -17.54 -12.01
N TYR A 69 18.72 -17.30 -11.26
CA TYR A 69 19.95 -18.07 -11.31
C TYR A 69 19.71 -19.57 -11.11
N LEU A 70 18.92 -19.95 -10.10
CA LEU A 70 18.56 -21.37 -9.87
C LEU A 70 17.85 -21.99 -11.09
N ASN A 71 16.92 -21.26 -11.72
CA ASN A 71 16.25 -21.74 -12.93
C ASN A 71 17.24 -22.00 -14.07
N VAL A 72 18.21 -21.12 -14.28
CA VAL A 72 19.25 -21.27 -15.32
C VAL A 72 20.16 -22.47 -15.01
N CYS A 73 20.45 -22.73 -13.73
CA CYS A 73 21.17 -23.93 -13.30
C CYS A 73 20.34 -25.22 -13.36
N GLY A 74 19.07 -25.16 -13.77
CA GLY A 74 18.17 -26.32 -13.79
C GLY A 74 17.72 -26.79 -12.41
N VAL A 75 17.93 -25.99 -11.36
CA VAL A 75 17.51 -26.29 -9.99
C VAL A 75 16.12 -25.71 -9.78
N ASN A 76 15.16 -26.53 -9.33
CA ASN A 76 13.81 -26.05 -9.02
C ASN A 76 13.83 -25.11 -7.80
N PRO A 77 13.58 -23.80 -7.96
CA PRO A 77 13.65 -22.86 -6.85
C PRO A 77 12.53 -23.04 -5.82
N LYS A 78 11.45 -23.75 -6.16
CA LYS A 78 10.35 -24.03 -5.22
C LYS A 78 10.75 -24.98 -4.09
N ASP A 79 11.75 -25.82 -4.35
CA ASP A 79 12.31 -26.78 -3.38
C ASP A 79 13.52 -26.18 -2.65
N HIS A 80 13.99 -25.00 -3.07
CA HIS A 80 15.13 -24.30 -2.49
C HIS A 80 14.70 -23.35 -1.35
N PRO A 81 15.54 -23.15 -0.31
CA PRO A 81 15.26 -22.23 0.81
C PRO A 81 14.92 -20.78 0.40
N VAL A 82 15.30 -20.34 -0.81
CA VAL A 82 14.96 -19.01 -1.35
C VAL A 82 13.45 -18.73 -1.32
N LYS A 83 12.61 -19.77 -1.45
CA LYS A 83 11.16 -19.63 -1.30
C LYS A 83 10.78 -19.06 0.07
N LYS A 84 11.43 -19.53 1.14
CA LYS A 84 11.20 -19.03 2.51
C LYS A 84 11.65 -17.58 2.66
N GLU A 85 12.76 -17.22 2.01
CA GLU A 85 13.23 -15.82 1.99
C GLU A 85 12.23 -14.90 1.29
N LEU A 86 11.62 -15.33 0.18
CA LEU A 86 10.55 -14.57 -0.48
C LEU A 86 9.29 -14.44 0.38
N GLU A 87 8.88 -15.48 1.11
CA GLU A 87 7.77 -15.36 2.07
C GLU A 87 8.11 -14.39 3.20
N ARG A 88 9.35 -14.42 3.70
CA ARG A 88 9.84 -13.48 4.70
C ARG A 88 9.75 -12.04 4.17
N ILE A 89 10.20 -11.80 2.95
CA ILE A 89 10.12 -10.48 2.30
C ILE A 89 8.67 -10.00 2.19
N ARG A 90 7.72 -10.86 1.79
CA ARG A 90 6.29 -10.50 1.75
C ARG A 90 5.77 -10.07 3.11
N SER A 91 6.17 -10.76 4.18
CA SER A 91 5.78 -10.37 5.55
C SER A 91 6.29 -8.96 5.91
N TYR A 92 7.49 -8.59 5.46
CA TYR A 92 8.04 -7.25 5.65
C TYR A 92 7.35 -6.20 4.77
N MET A 93 6.93 -6.54 3.55
CA MET A 93 6.12 -5.66 2.71
C MET A 93 4.80 -5.29 3.39
N THR A 94 4.14 -6.27 4.01
CA THR A 94 2.93 -6.03 4.81
C THR A 94 3.21 -5.09 5.97
N ARG A 95 4.32 -5.28 6.71
CA ARG A 95 4.70 -4.40 7.81
C ARG A 95 4.98 -2.96 7.38
N ILE A 96 5.68 -2.75 6.27
CA ILE A 96 5.91 -1.40 5.73
C ILE A 96 4.58 -0.75 5.35
N LYS A 97 3.68 -1.52 4.71
CA LYS A 97 2.36 -1.03 4.35
C LYS A 97 1.54 -0.63 5.58
N GLU A 98 1.52 -1.46 6.61
CA GLU A 98 0.86 -1.15 7.89
C GLU A 98 1.45 0.12 8.54
N ALA A 99 2.77 0.26 8.54
CA ALA A 99 3.43 1.46 9.05
C ALA A 99 3.01 2.71 8.25
N GLN A 100 2.96 2.62 6.92
CA GLN A 100 2.51 3.71 6.06
C GLN A 100 1.03 4.06 6.29
N ASP A 101 0.16 3.05 6.43
CA ASP A 101 -1.27 3.26 6.68
C ASP A 101 -1.52 3.84 8.07
N SER A 102 -0.70 3.47 9.07
CA SER A 102 -0.79 4.00 10.43
C SER A 102 -0.53 5.51 10.50
N LEU A 103 0.29 6.06 9.61
CA LEU A 103 0.54 7.50 9.50
C LEU A 103 -0.69 8.26 9.00
N ASN A 104 -1.49 7.63 8.14
CA ASN A 104 -2.69 8.21 7.54
C ASN A 104 -3.96 7.95 8.37
N LYS A 105 -3.88 7.14 9.43
CA LYS A 105 -5.05 6.74 10.23
C LYS A 105 -5.50 7.91 11.14
N PRO A 106 -6.82 8.19 11.22
CA PRO A 106 -7.33 9.22 12.12
C PRO A 106 -6.93 8.94 13.56
N ARG A 107 -6.37 9.95 14.24
CA ARG A 107 -5.93 9.85 15.63
C ARG A 107 -7.11 10.17 16.54
N VAL A 108 -7.34 9.33 17.55
CA VAL A 108 -8.36 9.59 18.56
C VAL A 108 -7.88 10.72 19.48
N ASP A 109 -8.72 11.72 19.68
CA ASP A 109 -8.51 12.74 20.70
C ASP A 109 -8.70 12.13 22.10
N LYS A 110 -7.58 11.81 22.75
CA LYS A 110 -7.54 11.25 24.11
C LYS A 110 -8.19 12.19 25.14
N GLY A 111 -8.11 13.50 24.92
CA GLY A 111 -8.71 14.51 25.78
C GLY A 111 -10.23 14.50 25.68
N ALA A 112 -10.77 14.49 24.46
CA ALA A 112 -12.20 14.35 24.23
C ALA A 112 -12.75 13.03 24.79
N ALA A 113 -12.07 11.91 24.54
CA ALA A 113 -12.43 10.61 25.11
C ALA A 113 -12.50 10.64 26.64
N LYS A 114 -11.51 11.26 27.31
CA LYS A 114 -11.50 11.41 28.77
C LYS A 114 -12.68 12.27 29.28
N ARG A 115 -13.08 13.31 28.53
CA ARG A 115 -14.25 14.13 28.87
C ARG A 115 -15.55 13.34 28.76
N PHE A 116 -15.74 12.57 27.68
CA PHE A 116 -16.92 11.71 27.51
C PHE A 116 -17.04 10.67 28.63
N VAL A 117 -15.93 10.01 28.99
CA VAL A 117 -15.92 9.03 30.09
C VAL A 117 -16.26 9.72 31.41
N ARG A 118 -15.66 10.88 31.71
CA ARG A 118 -15.91 11.60 32.96
C ARG A 118 -17.35 12.08 33.07
N SER A 119 -17.94 12.62 31.98
CA SER A 119 -19.33 13.06 31.99
C SER A 119 -20.29 11.89 32.16
N ALA A 120 -20.04 10.77 31.49
CA ALA A 120 -20.88 9.57 31.61
C ALA A 120 -20.84 9.00 33.04
N LEU A 121 -19.67 8.91 33.67
CA LEU A 121 -19.54 8.46 35.06
C LEU A 121 -20.23 9.40 36.05
N TRP A 122 -20.11 10.72 35.85
CA TRP A 122 -20.77 11.72 36.68
C TRP A 122 -22.30 11.68 36.52
N GLN A 123 -22.81 11.54 35.31
CA GLN A 123 -24.24 11.40 35.06
C GLN A 123 -24.79 10.09 35.64
N ALA A 124 -24.05 8.99 35.53
CA ALA A 124 -24.43 7.71 36.12
C ALA A 124 -24.46 7.76 37.65
N SER A 125 -23.53 8.48 38.30
CA SER A 125 -23.57 8.65 39.76
C SER A 125 -24.76 9.50 40.20
N GLN A 126 -25.10 10.56 39.45
CA GLN A 126 -26.28 11.38 39.73
C GLN A 126 -27.59 10.61 39.50
N ALA A 127 -27.68 9.77 38.47
CA ALA A 127 -28.83 8.92 38.22
C ALA A 127 -29.06 7.92 39.37
N LYS A 128 -27.98 7.30 39.88
CA LYS A 128 -28.05 6.43 41.07
C LYS A 128 -28.43 7.18 42.35
N ALA A 129 -27.90 8.37 42.55
CA ALA A 129 -28.19 9.17 43.74
C ALA A 129 -29.62 9.74 43.75
N SER A 130 -30.23 9.93 42.58
CA SER A 130 -31.60 10.46 42.43
C SER A 130 -32.69 9.39 42.37
N GLY A 131 -32.35 8.10 42.51
CA GLY A 131 -33.32 7.00 42.59
C GLY A 131 -34.19 6.78 41.35
N LYS A 132 -33.82 7.38 40.20
CA LYS A 132 -34.54 7.21 38.93
C LYS A 132 -33.85 6.14 38.08
N ASP A 133 -34.29 4.89 38.23
CA ASP A 133 -34.16 3.89 37.17
C ASP A 133 -35.06 4.31 36.02
N SER A 134 -34.51 5.06 35.06
CA SER A 134 -35.16 5.29 33.78
C SER A 134 -34.17 5.00 32.67
N ALA A 135 -34.36 3.83 32.06
CA ALA A 135 -33.86 3.50 30.74
C ALA A 135 -34.21 4.63 29.78
N GLN A 136 -33.22 5.33 29.27
CA GLN A 136 -33.42 6.25 28.16
C GLN A 136 -32.32 6.05 27.13
N GLU A 137 -32.63 5.11 26.26
CA GLU A 137 -32.05 4.92 24.93
C GLU A 137 -32.36 6.18 24.11
N GLN A 138 -31.37 7.05 23.92
CA GLN A 138 -31.47 8.17 22.99
C GLN A 138 -30.47 7.94 21.85
N SER A 139 -31.01 7.41 20.75
CA SER A 139 -30.46 7.48 19.40
C SER A 139 -30.03 8.90 19.07
N ALA A 140 -28.72 9.11 18.91
CA ALA A 140 -28.16 10.30 18.28
C ALA A 140 -27.85 10.00 16.80
N SER A 141 -28.89 9.89 15.98
CA SER A 141 -28.80 10.08 14.55
C SER A 141 -29.22 11.52 14.23
N GLN A 142 -28.25 12.42 14.15
CA GLN A 142 -28.41 13.73 13.50
C GLN A 142 -27.28 13.92 12.49
N SER A 143 -27.61 13.68 11.23
CA SER A 143 -26.85 14.12 10.07
C SER A 143 -26.91 15.65 9.97
N PRO A 144 -25.82 16.37 9.62
CA PRO A 144 -25.89 17.79 9.33
C PRO A 144 -26.39 18.00 7.90
N GLN A 145 -27.54 18.67 7.73
CA GLN A 145 -27.97 19.21 6.44
C GLN A 145 -27.19 20.50 6.10
N PRO A 146 -26.73 20.68 4.85
CA PRO A 146 -26.02 21.89 4.43
C PRO A 146 -26.99 23.05 4.15
N GLN A 147 -26.61 24.24 4.60
CA GLN A 147 -27.33 25.50 4.37
C GLN A 147 -27.24 25.92 2.90
N GLY A 148 -28.39 26.24 2.30
CA GLY A 148 -28.52 26.70 0.93
C GLY A 148 -28.05 28.15 0.75
N LEU A 149 -27.31 28.38 -0.33
CA LEU A 149 -27.01 29.68 -0.92
C LEU A 149 -28.26 30.24 -1.61
N GLU A 150 -28.53 31.52 -1.35
CA GLU A 150 -29.52 32.31 -2.08
C GLU A 150 -29.13 32.44 -3.55
N GLU A 151 -30.08 32.21 -4.46
CA GLU A 151 -30.00 32.79 -5.81
C GLU A 151 -31.37 33.33 -6.23
N SER A 152 -31.37 34.63 -6.48
CA SER A 152 -32.50 35.44 -6.95
C SER A 152 -32.75 35.22 -8.45
N GLY A 153 -34.00 35.02 -8.86
CA GLY A 153 -34.36 35.08 -10.28
C GLY A 153 -35.80 34.66 -10.59
N ARG A 154 -36.63 35.64 -10.95
CA ARG A 154 -38.09 35.53 -11.22
C ARG A 154 -38.38 35.01 -12.65
N PRO A 155 -39.66 34.89 -13.10
CA PRO A 155 -40.30 33.64 -13.50
C PRO A 155 -40.59 33.59 -15.02
N THR A 156 -41.22 32.52 -15.53
CA THR A 156 -42.34 32.52 -16.50
C THR A 156 -42.57 31.13 -17.08
N GLY A 157 -43.81 30.83 -17.47
CA GLY A 157 -44.11 29.72 -18.39
C GLY A 157 -45.13 28.69 -17.89
N ARG A 158 -46.38 28.87 -18.29
CA ARG A 158 -47.57 28.08 -17.92
C ARG A 158 -47.92 27.10 -19.04
N LYS A 159 -48.54 25.97 -18.66
CA LYS A 159 -49.35 24.95 -19.42
C LYS A 159 -48.62 23.64 -19.71
N ARG A 160 -48.98 22.48 -19.12
CA ARG A 160 -50.23 21.65 -19.08
C ARG A 160 -50.29 20.59 -20.20
N ARG A 161 -50.19 19.30 -19.78
CA ARG A 161 -50.85 18.04 -20.25
C ARG A 161 -50.69 17.66 -21.74
N HIS A 162 -50.60 16.40 -22.20
CA HIS A 162 -51.20 15.09 -21.86
C HIS A 162 -50.30 13.97 -22.45
N LYS A 163 -50.05 12.82 -21.80
CA LYS A 163 -50.64 11.48 -22.06
C LYS A 163 -50.94 11.19 -23.55
N ASP A 164 -50.08 10.41 -24.21
CA ASP A 164 -50.20 8.97 -24.46
C ASP A 164 -48.81 8.39 -24.78
#